data_AF-A0AAW2FFD3-F1
#
_entry.id   AF-A0AAW2FFD3-F1
#
_cell.length_a   1.000
_cell.length_b   1.000
_cell.length_c   1.000
_cell.angle_alpha   90.00
_cell.angle_beta   90.00
_cell.angle_gamma   90.00
#
_symmetry.space_group_name_H-M   'P 1'
#
loop_
_entity.id
_entity.type
_entity.pdbx_description
1 polymer ?
#
loop_
_entity_poly.entity_id
_entity_poly.type
_entity_poly.pdbx_seq_one_letter_code
_entity_poly.pdbx_strand_id
1 'polypeptide(L)'
;MFSTMLIFMIIPLTPILLDIVVPLNESRPRFFAVELELKVNKDDYFIPILCYTTIVVLVGATVVMSVDAMHIACTAHACSLFAAISKQLENINLKANNELKEPGDYMKFNRLNEEIIYREYIICLKKHQLAIKFVNTLDSTYQGLSLLLLVLLVGTISLISVRIIYVLNEVRQVIKYTFALTACLVTLMIVCYSSQRLMDESQSIFYRAYAAEWYKFSSRLKSLLIITLYRSNVPSGLKAGNMIPLSIATYAAVVRIAMSYFTAFTSIKE
;
A
#
# COMPACT_ATOMS: atom_id res chain seq x y z
N MET A 1 6.11 -4.36 -10.88
CA MET A 1 5.57 -5.73 -10.76
C MET A 1 5.30 -6.38 -12.11
N PHE A 2 4.53 -5.78 -13.03
CA PHE A 2 4.28 -6.39 -14.36
C PHE A 2 5.56 -6.52 -15.21
N SER A 3 6.31 -5.43 -15.35
CA SER A 3 7.62 -5.43 -16.02
C SER A 3 8.60 -6.42 -15.37
N THR A 4 8.56 -6.54 -14.04
CA THR A 4 9.46 -7.46 -13.35
C THR A 4 9.08 -8.92 -13.65
N MET A 5 7.80 -9.27 -13.57
CA MET A 5 7.34 -10.62 -13.90
C MET A 5 7.62 -10.97 -15.37
N LEU A 6 7.44 -10.02 -16.30
CA LEU A 6 7.71 -10.24 -17.73
C LEU A 6 9.17 -10.63 -18.00
N ILE A 7 10.11 -9.94 -17.35
CA ILE A 7 11.54 -10.26 -17.45
C ILE A 7 11.82 -11.66 -16.90
N PHE A 8 11.21 -12.03 -15.76
CA PHE A 8 11.37 -13.36 -15.16
C PHE A 8 10.88 -14.50 -16.09
N MET A 9 9.84 -14.22 -16.89
CA MET A 9 9.26 -15.15 -17.86
C MET A 9 10.09 -15.27 -19.15
N ILE A 10 10.84 -14.23 -19.52
CA ILE A 10 11.71 -14.25 -20.72
C ILE A 10 13.02 -15.01 -20.44
N ILE A 11 13.48 -15.03 -19.18
CA ILE A 11 14.74 -15.66 -18.77
C ILE A 11 14.89 -17.12 -19.29
N PRO A 12 13.91 -18.03 -19.15
CA PRO A 12 13.99 -19.40 -19.68
C PRO A 12 13.95 -19.52 -21.21
N LEU A 13 13.46 -18.49 -21.92
CA LEU A 13 13.43 -18.47 -23.39
C LEU A 13 14.76 -18.02 -24.00
N THR A 14 15.65 -17.41 -23.21
CA THR A 14 16.95 -16.91 -23.70
C THR A 14 17.81 -17.96 -24.43
N PRO A 15 17.99 -19.22 -23.98
CA PRO A 15 18.78 -20.20 -24.72
C PRO A 15 18.14 -20.59 -26.06
N ILE A 16 16.80 -20.69 -26.12
CA ILE A 16 16.09 -21.01 -27.38
C ILE A 16 16.28 -19.89 -28.40
N LEU A 17 16.09 -18.64 -27.98
CA LEU A 17 16.26 -17.48 -28.87
C LEU A 17 17.72 -17.36 -29.35
N LEU A 18 18.67 -17.59 -28.44
CA LEU A 18 20.08 -17.55 -28.78
C LEU A 18 20.47 -18.68 -29.74
N ASP A 19 19.87 -19.88 -29.65
CA ASP A 19 20.15 -21.00 -30.57
C ASP A 19 19.66 -20.69 -32.00
N ILE A 20 18.62 -19.85 -32.15
CA ILE A 20 18.11 -19.38 -33.44
C ILE A 20 19.00 -18.27 -34.02
N VAL A 21 19.41 -17.29 -33.20
CA VAL A 21 20.15 -16.10 -33.66
C VAL A 21 21.65 -16.37 -33.81
N VAL A 22 22.24 -17.14 -32.88
CA VAL A 22 23.66 -17.50 -32.86
C VAL A 22 23.77 -19.01 -32.56
N PRO A 23 23.62 -19.86 -33.59
CA PRO A 23 23.67 -21.30 -33.42
C PRO A 23 25.08 -21.75 -33.02
N LEU A 24 25.16 -22.59 -31.98
CA LEU A 24 26.36 -23.29 -31.56
C LEU A 24 26.35 -24.72 -32.10
N ASN A 25 27.52 -25.36 -32.19
CA ASN A 25 27.64 -26.76 -32.63
C ASN A 25 26.97 -27.74 -31.66
N GLU A 26 26.80 -27.33 -30.40
CA GLU A 26 26.04 -28.02 -29.35
C GLU A 26 24.93 -27.10 -28.81
N SER A 27 23.80 -27.70 -28.43
CA SER A 27 22.66 -26.97 -27.86
C SER A 27 22.99 -26.41 -26.47
N ARG A 28 22.56 -25.17 -26.20
CA ARG A 28 22.79 -24.54 -24.89
C ARG A 28 22.03 -25.27 -23.79
N PRO A 29 22.57 -25.36 -22.55
CA PRO A 29 21.88 -25.99 -21.44
C PRO A 29 20.59 -25.26 -21.13
N ARG A 30 19.49 -26.01 -21.11
CA ARG A 30 18.16 -25.48 -20.82
C ARG A 30 17.97 -25.37 -19.32
N PHE A 31 17.34 -24.29 -18.87
CA PHE A 31 17.11 -24.03 -17.46
C PHE A 31 15.72 -23.46 -17.23
N PHE A 32 15.14 -23.75 -16.06
CA PHE A 32 13.82 -23.27 -15.68
C PHE A 32 13.95 -22.13 -14.66
N ALA A 33 13.07 -21.12 -14.76
CA ALA A 33 13.05 -20.04 -13.77
C ALA A 33 12.59 -20.55 -12.38
N VAL A 34 11.73 -21.58 -12.37
CA VAL A 34 11.27 -22.31 -11.19
C VAL A 34 11.79 -23.75 -11.30
N GLU A 35 12.57 -24.19 -10.33
CA GLU A 35 13.01 -25.58 -10.25
C GLU A 35 11.84 -26.45 -9.80
N LEU A 36 11.35 -27.30 -10.70
CA LEU A 36 10.36 -28.33 -10.39
C LEU A 36 11.05 -29.70 -10.36
N GLU A 37 10.85 -30.44 -9.27
CA GLU A 37 11.21 -31.85 -9.16
C GLU A 37 10.10 -32.72 -9.75
N LEU A 38 9.97 -32.70 -11.07
CA LEU A 38 9.10 -33.64 -11.77
C LEU A 38 9.86 -34.97 -11.94
N LYS A 39 9.22 -36.10 -11.63
CA LYS A 39 9.75 -37.47 -11.88
C LYS A 39 9.84 -37.83 -13.38
N VAL A 40 9.84 -36.83 -14.26
CA VAL A 40 9.81 -36.95 -15.72
C VAL A 40 11.11 -36.37 -16.27
N ASN A 41 11.63 -36.97 -17.34
CA ASN A 41 12.85 -36.50 -17.98
C ASN A 41 12.68 -35.07 -18.51
N LYS A 42 13.49 -34.13 -18.00
CA LYS A 42 13.29 -32.68 -18.22
C LYS A 42 13.66 -32.25 -19.65
N ASP A 43 14.56 -32.99 -20.29
CA ASP A 43 15.04 -32.66 -21.64
C ASP A 43 14.02 -33.04 -22.71
N ASP A 44 13.39 -34.21 -22.58
CA ASP A 44 12.38 -34.73 -23.51
C ASP A 44 11.08 -33.92 -23.46
N TYR A 45 10.69 -33.44 -22.28
CA TYR A 45 9.43 -32.72 -22.04
C TYR A 45 9.61 -31.23 -21.79
N PHE A 46 10.73 -30.65 -22.25
CA PHE A 46 11.07 -29.26 -21.96
C PHE A 46 9.98 -28.25 -22.35
N ILE A 47 9.44 -28.34 -23.56
CA ILE A 47 8.43 -27.38 -24.06
C ILE A 47 7.09 -27.51 -23.30
N PRO A 48 6.52 -28.72 -23.11
CA PRO A 48 5.34 -28.89 -22.26
C PRO A 48 5.53 -28.36 -20.83
N ILE A 49 6.68 -28.64 -20.19
CA ILE A 49 6.98 -28.17 -18.83
C ILE A 49 7.11 -26.65 -18.81
N LEU A 50 7.75 -26.05 -19.81
CA LEU A 50 7.86 -24.60 -19.95
C LEU A 50 6.49 -23.93 -20.12
N CYS A 51 5.63 -24.47 -20.97
CA CYS A 51 4.26 -23.97 -21.14
C CYS A 51 3.46 -24.06 -19.85
N TYR A 52 3.50 -25.21 -19.16
CA TYR A 52 2.83 -25.42 -17.88
C TYR A 52 3.31 -24.43 -16.82
N THR A 53 4.63 -24.31 -16.62
CA THR A 53 5.21 -23.37 -15.64
C THR A 53 4.87 -21.92 -15.97
N THR A 54 4.87 -21.57 -17.25
CA THR A 54 4.51 -20.22 -17.71
C THR A 54 3.06 -19.89 -17.36
N ILE A 55 2.13 -20.81 -17.61
CA ILE A 55 0.71 -20.63 -17.27
C ILE A 55 0.53 -20.49 -15.76
N VAL A 56 1.16 -21.36 -14.97
CA VAL A 56 1.08 -21.31 -13.50
C VAL A 56 1.58 -19.98 -12.95
N VAL A 57 2.74 -19.51 -13.43
CA VAL A 57 3.30 -18.22 -13.00
C VAL A 57 2.42 -17.05 -13.43
N LEU A 58 1.86 -17.09 -14.65
CA LEU A 58 0.95 -16.05 -15.13
C LEU A 58 -0.31 -15.96 -14.27
N VAL A 59 -0.95 -17.10 -13.97
CA VAL A 59 -2.13 -17.16 -13.11
C VAL A 59 -1.80 -16.71 -11.69
N GLY A 60 -0.67 -17.14 -11.12
CA GLY A 60 -0.24 -16.67 -9.80
C GLY A 60 0.00 -15.16 -9.77
N ALA A 61 0.64 -14.61 -10.80
CA ALA A 61 0.91 -13.18 -10.91
C ALA A 61 -0.38 -12.35 -11.03
N THR A 62 -1.36 -12.79 -11.81
CA THR A 62 -2.64 -12.07 -11.93
C THR A 62 -3.40 -12.06 -10.61
N VAL A 63 -3.37 -13.14 -9.84
CA VAL A 63 -3.98 -13.20 -8.50
C VAL A 63 -3.30 -12.19 -7.56
N VAL A 64 -1.97 -12.18 -7.48
CA VAL A 64 -1.23 -11.23 -6.62
C VAL A 64 -1.52 -9.79 -7.02
N MET A 65 -1.45 -9.49 -8.31
CA MET A 65 -1.77 -8.16 -8.84
C MET A 65 -3.20 -7.72 -8.54
N SER A 66 -4.16 -8.66 -8.57
CA SER A 66 -5.56 -8.38 -8.23
C SER A 66 -5.72 -8.02 -6.76
N VAL A 67 -5.01 -8.71 -5.86
CA VAL A 67 -5.01 -8.41 -4.42
C VAL A 67 -4.39 -7.05 -4.15
N ASP A 68 -3.22 -6.75 -4.75
CA ASP A 68 -2.56 -5.46 -4.60
C ASP A 68 -3.43 -4.33 -5.16
N ALA A 69 -4.04 -4.53 -6.34
CA ALA A 69 -4.95 -3.55 -6.95
C ALA A 69 -6.18 -3.30 -6.07
N MET A 70 -6.78 -4.35 -5.49
CA MET A 70 -7.90 -4.21 -4.57
C MET A 70 -7.49 -3.43 -3.32
N HIS A 71 -6.34 -3.74 -2.72
CA HIS A 71 -5.83 -3.01 -1.57
C HIS A 71 -5.60 -1.51 -1.88
N ILE A 72 -4.96 -1.20 -3.02
CA ILE A 72 -4.75 0.17 -3.48
C ILE A 72 -6.09 0.87 -3.73
N ALA A 73 -7.05 0.21 -4.39
CA ALA A 73 -8.35 0.79 -4.70
C ALA A 73 -9.13 1.13 -3.42
N CYS A 74 -9.18 0.23 -2.45
CA CYS A 74 -9.91 0.46 -1.22
C CYS A 74 -9.25 1.53 -0.33
N THR A 75 -7.92 1.56 -0.25
CA THR A 75 -7.19 2.62 0.47
C THR A 75 -7.33 3.96 -0.22
N ALA A 76 -7.25 4.02 -1.56
CA ALA A 76 -7.48 5.23 -2.34
C ALA A 76 -8.91 5.74 -2.19
N HIS A 77 -9.91 4.85 -2.18
CA HIS A 77 -11.30 5.20 -1.91
C HIS A 77 -11.44 5.82 -0.51
N ALA A 78 -10.85 5.22 0.53
CA ALA A 78 -10.85 5.79 1.87
C ALA A 78 -10.16 7.17 1.94
N CYS A 79 -9.02 7.32 1.27
CA CYS A 79 -8.33 8.61 1.13
C CYS A 79 -9.25 9.66 0.49
N SER A 80 -9.94 9.30 -0.60
CA SER A 80 -10.84 10.21 -1.31
C SER A 80 -12.04 10.63 -0.46
N LEU A 81 -12.58 9.73 0.38
CA LEU A 81 -13.64 10.05 1.33
C LEU A 81 -13.17 11.11 2.33
N PHE A 82 -12.01 10.90 2.96
CA PHE A 82 -11.46 11.87 3.89
C PHE A 82 -11.11 13.19 3.21
N ALA A 83 -10.51 13.19 2.03
CA ALA A 83 -10.22 14.41 1.26
C ALA A 83 -11.50 15.20 0.93
N ALA A 84 -12.58 14.52 0.51
CA ALA A 84 -13.86 15.14 0.22
C ALA A 84 -14.52 15.76 1.48
N ILE A 85 -14.43 15.07 2.62
CA ILE A 85 -14.93 15.55 3.91
C ILE A 85 -14.10 16.75 4.39
N SER A 86 -12.79 16.64 4.29
CA SER A 86 -11.81 17.68 4.61
C SER A 86 -12.13 18.97 3.81
N LYS A 87 -12.42 18.84 2.51
CA LYS A 87 -12.84 19.97 1.68
C LYS A 87 -14.22 20.51 2.01
N GLN A 88 -15.19 19.65 2.32
CA GLN A 88 -16.53 20.08 2.76
C GLN A 88 -16.44 20.88 4.08
N LEU A 89 -15.62 20.44 5.03
CA LEU A 89 -15.40 21.13 6.29
C LEU A 89 -14.78 22.51 6.08
N GLU A 90 -13.77 22.62 5.21
CA GLU A 90 -13.19 23.92 4.84
C GLU A 90 -14.23 24.87 4.25
N ASN A 91 -15.07 24.39 3.32
CA ASN A 91 -16.13 25.21 2.73
C ASN A 91 -17.15 25.67 3.77
N ILE A 92 -17.52 24.82 4.73
CA ILE A 92 -18.42 25.19 5.83
C ILE A 92 -17.77 26.27 6.72
N ASN A 93 -16.48 26.12 7.03
CA ASN A 93 -15.74 27.12 7.80
C ASN A 93 -15.71 28.48 7.07
N LEU A 94 -15.45 28.49 5.76
CA LEU A 94 -15.44 29.71 4.95
C LEU A 94 -16.81 30.41 4.91
N LYS A 95 -17.91 29.64 4.73
CA LYS A 95 -19.27 30.18 4.79
C LYS A 95 -19.56 30.81 6.15
N ALA A 96 -19.23 30.11 7.23
CA ALA A 96 -19.42 30.62 8.59
C ALA A 96 -18.62 31.91 8.85
N ASN A 97 -17.44 32.07 8.26
CA ASN A 97 -16.60 33.25 8.44
C ASN A 97 -17.10 34.49 7.65
N ASN A 98 -17.67 34.29 6.46
CA ASN A 98 -18.13 35.38 5.59
C ASN A 98 -19.44 36.00 6.08
N GLU A 99 -20.37 35.19 6.59
CA GLU A 99 -21.69 35.62 7.06
C GLU A 99 -21.63 36.54 8.30
N LEU A 100 -20.53 36.51 9.06
CA LEU A 100 -20.35 37.31 10.27
C LEU A 100 -19.73 38.70 10.02
N LYS A 101 -19.53 39.09 8.76
CA LYS A 101 -18.94 40.39 8.37
C LYS A 101 -19.95 41.45 7.93
N GLU A 102 -21.21 41.11 7.61
CA GLU A 102 -22.18 42.09 7.08
C GLU A 102 -23.15 42.64 8.15
N PRO A 103 -23.19 43.96 8.39
CA PRO A 103 -24.08 44.57 9.38
C PRO A 103 -25.29 45.24 8.71
N GLY A 104 -26.50 44.68 8.83
CA GLY A 104 -27.72 45.44 8.50
C GLY A 104 -29.05 44.67 8.48
N ASP A 105 -29.80 44.63 9.59
CA ASP A 105 -31.22 44.24 9.61
C ASP A 105 -31.55 42.78 9.17
N TYR A 106 -30.87 41.79 9.77
CA TYR A 106 -30.86 40.39 9.31
C TYR A 106 -31.06 39.32 10.41
N MET A 107 -31.64 39.63 11.58
CA MET A 107 -31.64 38.67 12.71
C MET A 107 -32.35 37.33 12.42
N LYS A 108 -33.39 37.32 11.57
CA LYS A 108 -34.09 36.09 11.13
C LYS A 108 -33.35 35.36 10.01
N PHE A 109 -32.71 36.10 9.11
CA PHE A 109 -31.89 35.56 8.02
C PHE A 109 -30.61 34.91 8.57
N ASN A 110 -29.94 35.54 9.54
CA ASN A 110 -28.79 34.97 10.25
C ASN A 110 -29.12 33.68 10.99
N ARG A 111 -30.30 33.56 11.62
CA ARG A 111 -30.72 32.29 12.25
C ARG A 111 -30.95 31.19 11.22
N LEU A 112 -31.57 31.51 10.09
CA LEU A 112 -31.87 30.54 9.03
C LEU A 112 -30.58 30.06 8.35
N ASN A 113 -29.62 30.96 8.11
CA ASN A 113 -28.29 30.60 7.61
C ASN A 113 -27.47 29.81 8.64
N GLU A 114 -27.54 30.15 9.93
CA GLU A 114 -26.93 29.34 11.00
C GLU A 114 -27.51 27.91 11.02
N GLU A 115 -28.83 27.76 10.89
CA GLU A 115 -29.48 26.45 10.80
C GLU A 115 -29.03 25.65 9.58
N ILE A 116 -28.84 26.31 8.43
CA ILE A 116 -28.32 25.67 7.21
C ILE A 116 -26.88 25.21 7.43
N ILE A 117 -26.00 26.07 7.94
CA ILE A 117 -24.59 25.74 8.25
C ILE A 117 -24.52 24.58 9.26
N TYR A 118 -25.36 24.62 10.30
CA TYR A 118 -25.44 23.56 11.30
C TYR A 118 -25.90 22.22 10.69
N ARG A 119 -26.90 22.23 9.79
CA ARG A 119 -27.33 21.03 9.07
C ARG A 119 -26.24 20.51 8.14
N GLU A 120 -25.57 21.37 7.39
CA GLU A 120 -24.43 21.00 6.53
C GLU A 120 -23.30 20.36 7.36
N TYR A 121 -22.99 20.93 8.53
CA TYR A 121 -22.00 20.38 9.45
C TYR A 121 -22.39 18.98 9.97
N ILE A 122 -23.65 18.78 10.37
CA ILE A 122 -24.15 17.45 10.78
C ILE A 122 -24.02 16.44 9.64
N ILE A 123 -24.34 16.82 8.42
CA ILE A 123 -24.20 15.95 7.24
C ILE A 123 -22.72 15.59 7.03
N CYS A 124 -21.82 16.58 7.14
CA CYS A 124 -20.38 16.37 7.07
C CYS A 124 -19.88 15.40 8.15
N LEU A 125 -20.36 15.55 9.40
CA LEU A 125 -20.06 14.63 10.50
C LEU A 125 -20.54 13.21 10.25
N LYS A 126 -21.78 13.04 9.75
CA LYS A 126 -22.30 11.71 9.41
C LYS A 126 -21.45 11.03 8.32
N LYS A 127 -21.00 11.78 7.31
CA LYS A 127 -20.06 11.27 6.31
C LYS A 127 -18.71 10.90 6.92
N HIS A 128 -18.19 11.70 7.84
CA HIS A 128 -16.96 11.41 8.57
C HIS A 128 -17.05 10.12 9.39
N GLN A 129 -18.15 9.92 10.11
CA GLN A 129 -18.40 8.68 10.84
C GLN A 129 -18.48 7.47 9.90
N LEU A 130 -19.11 7.62 8.73
CA LEU A 130 -19.20 6.57 7.73
C LEU A 130 -17.82 6.23 7.12
N ALA A 131 -16.99 7.24 6.85
CA ALA A 131 -15.61 7.05 6.39
C ALA A 131 -14.75 6.33 7.44
N ILE A 132 -14.86 6.72 8.71
CA ILE A 132 -14.19 6.01 9.83
C ILE A 132 -14.67 4.55 9.90
N LYS A 133 -15.99 4.33 9.80
CA LYS A 133 -16.56 2.97 9.83
C LYS A 133 -16.04 2.13 8.67
N PHE A 134 -15.93 2.71 7.47
CA PHE A 134 -15.34 2.04 6.31
C PHE A 134 -13.89 1.61 6.58
N VAL A 135 -13.06 2.52 7.10
CA VAL A 135 -11.65 2.21 7.43
C VAL A 135 -11.55 1.17 8.54
N ASN A 136 -12.39 1.22 9.57
CA ASN A 136 -12.40 0.22 10.63
C ASN A 136 -12.78 -1.17 10.11
N THR A 137 -13.77 -1.25 9.22
CA THR A 137 -14.12 -2.52 8.55
C THR A 137 -12.95 -3.03 7.70
N LEU A 138 -12.29 -2.12 6.97
CA LEU A 138 -11.11 -2.47 6.17
C LEU A 138 -9.96 -2.96 7.05
N ASP A 139 -9.68 -2.29 8.15
CA ASP A 139 -8.66 -2.69 9.12
C ASP A 139 -8.97 -4.07 9.69
N SER A 140 -10.21 -4.32 10.15
CA SER A 140 -10.60 -5.62 10.69
C SER A 140 -10.51 -6.79 9.69
N THR A 141 -10.77 -6.53 8.40
CA THR A 141 -10.70 -7.55 7.36
C THR A 141 -9.27 -7.87 6.96
N TYR A 142 -8.40 -6.84 6.92
CA TYR A 142 -6.99 -7.00 6.57
C TYR A 142 -6.07 -7.27 7.77
N GLN A 143 -6.55 -7.20 9.01
CA GLN A 143 -5.71 -7.31 10.22
C GLN A 143 -4.85 -8.58 10.25
N GLY A 144 -5.48 -9.75 10.06
CA GLY A 144 -4.79 -11.04 10.07
C GLY A 144 -3.94 -11.26 8.83
N LEU A 145 -4.49 -10.92 7.65
CA LEU A 145 -3.79 -11.04 6.37
C LEU A 145 -2.54 -10.16 6.31
N SER A 146 -2.59 -8.93 6.84
CA SER A 146 -1.47 -8.00 6.85
C SER A 146 -0.35 -8.45 7.80
N LEU A 147 -0.69 -9.05 8.94
CA LEU A 147 0.31 -9.63 9.84
C LEU A 147 0.99 -10.83 9.17
N LEU A 148 0.21 -11.74 8.60
CA LEU A 148 0.75 -12.90 7.88
C LEU A 148 1.65 -12.45 6.73
N LEU A 149 1.19 -11.48 5.92
CA LEU A 149 1.96 -10.92 4.82
C LEU A 149 3.27 -10.31 5.31
N LEU A 150 3.26 -9.52 6.38
CA LEU A 150 4.46 -8.89 6.93
C LEU A 150 5.47 -9.95 7.40
N VAL A 151 5.03 -10.97 8.13
CA VAL A 151 5.90 -12.06 8.61
C VAL A 151 6.49 -12.84 7.44
N LEU A 152 5.65 -13.22 6.47
CA LEU A 152 6.10 -13.93 5.28
C LEU A 152 7.10 -13.09 4.47
N LEU A 153 6.86 -11.80 4.32
CA LEU A 153 7.74 -10.92 3.54
C LEU A 153 9.09 -10.70 4.23
N VAL A 154 9.09 -10.52 5.55
CA VAL A 154 10.36 -10.43 6.32
C VAL A 154 11.13 -11.75 6.21
N GLY A 155 10.44 -12.89 6.29
CA GLY A 155 11.03 -14.21 6.11
C GLY A 155 11.58 -14.44 4.69
N THR A 156 10.88 -14.01 3.65
CA THR A 156 11.38 -14.15 2.27
C THR A 156 12.57 -13.23 2.00
N ILE A 157 12.53 -11.98 2.49
CA ILE A 157 13.65 -11.05 2.36
C ILE A 157 14.91 -11.61 3.04
N SER A 158 14.79 -12.18 4.24
CA SER A 158 15.94 -12.78 4.94
C SER A 158 16.49 -14.00 4.20
N LEU A 159 15.64 -14.91 3.73
CA LEU A 159 16.05 -16.08 2.95
C LEU A 159 16.72 -15.71 1.63
N ILE A 160 16.17 -14.73 0.89
CA ILE A 160 16.75 -14.23 -0.36
C ILE A 160 18.12 -13.60 -0.09
N SER A 161 18.25 -12.82 0.99
CA SER A 161 19.52 -12.18 1.36
C SER A 161 20.61 -13.22 1.62
N VAL A 162 20.29 -14.29 2.34
CA VAL A 162 21.22 -15.42 2.57
C VAL A 162 21.59 -16.11 1.25
N ARG A 163 20.62 -16.38 0.37
CA ARG A 163 20.89 -17.01 -0.93
C ARG A 163 21.81 -16.17 -1.82
N ILE A 164 21.63 -14.84 -1.84
CA ILE A 164 22.53 -13.93 -2.57
C ILE A 164 23.97 -14.10 -2.08
N ILE A 165 24.17 -14.20 -0.76
CA ILE A 165 25.49 -14.35 -0.13
C ILE A 165 26.17 -15.66 -0.55
N TYR A 166 25.45 -16.78 -0.56
CA TYR A 166 26.02 -18.07 -0.96
C TYR A 166 26.38 -18.14 -2.45
N VAL A 167 25.60 -17.47 -3.31
CA VAL A 167 25.70 -17.62 -4.77
C VAL A 167 26.41 -16.43 -5.44
N LEU A 168 27.23 -15.67 -4.70
CA LEU A 168 27.92 -14.46 -5.20
C LEU A 168 28.73 -14.67 -6.49
N ASN A 169 29.29 -15.86 -6.68
CA ASN A 169 30.16 -16.16 -7.82
C ASN A 169 29.38 -16.43 -9.12
N GLU A 170 28.07 -16.69 -9.05
CA GLU A 170 27.24 -16.94 -10.23
C GLU A 170 26.37 -15.72 -10.55
N VAL A 171 26.88 -14.85 -11.42
CA VAL A 171 26.24 -13.58 -11.83
C VAL A 171 24.76 -13.75 -12.20
N ARG A 172 24.41 -14.83 -12.90
CA ARG A 172 23.04 -15.14 -13.32
C ARG A 172 22.08 -15.31 -12.14
N GLN A 173 22.51 -16.04 -11.11
CA GLN A 173 21.69 -16.30 -9.93
C GLN A 173 21.60 -15.07 -9.04
N VAL A 174 22.70 -14.32 -8.91
CA VAL A 174 22.70 -13.02 -8.20
C VAL A 174 21.64 -12.10 -8.80
N ILE A 175 21.65 -11.90 -10.13
CA ILE A 175 20.64 -11.08 -10.82
C ILE A 175 19.22 -11.55 -10.51
N LYS A 176 18.96 -12.87 -10.58
CA LYS A 176 17.65 -13.47 -10.28
C LYS A 176 17.17 -13.14 -8.87
N TYR A 177 18.03 -13.32 -7.86
CA TYR A 177 17.67 -13.10 -6.46
C TYR A 177 17.60 -11.62 -6.10
N THR A 178 18.47 -10.77 -6.64
CA THR A 178 18.37 -9.31 -6.48
C THR A 178 17.04 -8.80 -7.01
N PHE A 179 16.60 -9.33 -8.15
CA PHE A 179 15.32 -8.97 -8.72
C PHE A 179 14.13 -9.41 -7.85
N ALA A 180 14.15 -10.64 -7.33
CA ALA A 180 13.16 -11.11 -6.38
C ALA A 180 13.12 -10.23 -5.12
N LEU A 181 14.28 -9.82 -4.60
CA LEU A 181 14.39 -8.90 -3.47
C LEU A 181 13.73 -7.54 -3.79
N THR A 182 14.02 -6.96 -4.95
CA THR A 182 13.38 -5.69 -5.36
C THR A 182 11.86 -5.83 -5.48
N ALA A 183 11.35 -6.96 -5.98
CA ALA A 183 9.92 -7.21 -6.06
C ALA A 183 9.27 -7.26 -4.66
N CYS A 184 9.88 -7.97 -3.70
CA CYS A 184 9.40 -8.01 -2.32
C CYS A 184 9.39 -6.61 -1.67
N LEU A 185 10.46 -5.83 -1.85
CA LEU A 185 10.55 -4.47 -1.32
C LEU A 185 9.49 -3.54 -1.93
N VAL A 186 9.21 -3.67 -3.22
CA VAL A 186 8.15 -2.90 -3.90
C VAL A 186 6.77 -3.26 -3.35
N THR A 187 6.47 -4.55 -3.15
CA THR A 187 5.20 -4.97 -2.55
C THR A 187 5.04 -4.40 -1.14
N LEU A 188 6.08 -4.42 -0.30
CA LEU A 188 6.03 -3.80 1.03
C LEU A 188 5.77 -2.29 0.94
N MET A 189 6.46 -1.63 0.00
CA MET A 189 6.35 -0.19 -0.22
C MET A 189 4.92 0.19 -0.61
N ILE A 190 4.29 -0.56 -1.51
CA ILE A 190 2.90 -0.32 -1.93
C ILE A 190 1.96 -0.33 -0.73
N VAL A 191 2.02 -1.37 0.12
CA VAL A 191 1.14 -1.52 1.29
C VAL A 191 1.40 -0.46 2.35
N CYS A 192 2.67 -0.14 2.62
CA CYS A 192 3.04 0.85 3.63
C CYS A 192 2.73 2.27 3.18
N TYR A 193 2.95 2.60 1.91
CA TYR A 193 2.72 3.93 1.35
C TYR A 193 1.22 4.24 1.24
N SER A 194 0.41 3.30 0.74
CA SER A 194 -1.04 3.47 0.67
C SER A 194 -1.65 3.71 2.06
N SER A 195 -1.20 2.94 3.05
CA SER A 195 -1.64 3.03 4.44
C SER A 195 -1.20 4.33 5.11
N GLN A 196 0.04 4.79 4.86
CA GLN A 196 0.53 6.09 5.32
C GLN A 196 -0.31 7.24 4.76
N ARG A 197 -0.57 7.22 3.44
CA ARG A 197 -1.38 8.25 2.79
C ARG A 197 -2.80 8.31 3.37
N LEU A 198 -3.38 7.17 3.71
CA LEU A 198 -4.67 7.11 4.40
C LEU A 198 -4.64 7.80 5.76
N MET A 199 -3.59 7.56 6.55
CA MET A 199 -3.39 8.21 7.84
C MET A 199 -3.28 9.73 7.68
N ASP A 200 -2.48 10.19 6.71
CA ASP A 200 -2.25 11.61 6.44
C ASP A 200 -3.55 12.33 6.02
N GLU A 201 -4.32 11.72 5.10
CA GLU A 201 -5.61 12.26 4.66
C GLU A 201 -6.64 12.29 5.81
N SER A 202 -6.63 11.28 6.68
CA SER A 202 -7.49 11.27 7.87
C SER A 202 -7.13 12.39 8.85
N GLN A 203 -5.84 12.68 9.03
CA GLN A 203 -5.33 13.75 9.90
C GLN A 203 -5.59 15.14 9.30
N SER A 204 -5.72 15.26 7.98
CA SER A 204 -6.05 16.53 7.31
C SER A 204 -7.32 17.17 7.87
N ILE A 205 -8.30 16.36 8.29
CA ILE A 205 -9.56 16.81 8.89
C ILE A 205 -9.29 17.57 10.18
N PHE A 206 -8.35 17.08 11.00
CA PHE A 206 -7.94 17.75 12.24
C PHE A 206 -7.37 19.14 11.94
N TYR A 207 -6.44 19.23 10.99
CA TYR A 207 -5.81 20.51 10.63
C TYR A 207 -6.81 21.52 10.07
N ARG A 208 -7.76 21.09 9.23
CA ARG A 208 -8.81 21.97 8.69
C ARG A 208 -9.85 22.37 9.73
N ALA A 209 -10.20 21.47 10.65
CA ALA A 209 -11.04 21.79 11.80
C ALA A 209 -10.35 22.83 12.70
N TYR A 210 -9.05 22.66 12.94
CA TYR A 210 -8.26 23.54 13.79
C TYR A 210 -8.08 24.93 13.19
N ALA A 211 -7.91 25.02 11.87
CA ALA A 211 -7.79 26.28 11.14
C ALA A 211 -9.12 27.07 11.03
N ALA A 212 -10.24 26.53 11.54
CA ALA A 212 -11.50 27.25 11.59
C ALA A 212 -11.39 28.48 12.50
N GLU A 213 -12.07 29.58 12.15
CA GLU A 213 -12.21 30.76 13.03
C GLU A 213 -13.26 30.48 14.10
N TRP A 214 -13.02 29.44 14.91
CA TRP A 214 -13.95 28.86 15.87
C TRP A 214 -14.55 29.88 16.83
N TYR A 215 -13.85 30.99 17.12
CA TYR A 215 -14.34 32.06 17.98
C TYR A 215 -15.60 32.73 17.43
N LYS A 216 -15.76 32.75 16.10
CA LYS A 216 -16.90 33.29 15.36
C LYS A 216 -18.10 32.34 15.33
N PHE A 217 -17.90 31.05 15.59
CA PHE A 217 -18.97 30.06 15.48
C PHE A 217 -20.02 30.21 16.60
N SER A 218 -21.25 29.81 16.28
CA SER A 218 -22.30 29.68 17.30
C SER A 218 -21.96 28.60 18.34
N SER A 219 -22.56 28.68 19.52
CA SER A 219 -22.29 27.74 20.63
C SER A 219 -22.49 26.28 20.22
N ARG A 220 -23.49 26.01 19.37
CA ARG A 220 -23.79 24.66 18.87
C ARG A 220 -22.71 24.15 17.92
N LEU A 221 -22.24 25.00 16.99
CA LEU A 221 -21.15 24.67 16.07
C LEU A 221 -19.81 24.48 16.80
N LYS A 222 -19.52 25.30 17.81
CA LYS A 222 -18.33 25.14 18.68
C LYS A 222 -18.30 23.76 19.33
N SER A 223 -19.42 23.31 19.89
CA SER A 223 -19.53 21.97 20.48
C SER A 223 -19.24 20.86 19.47
N LEU A 224 -19.81 20.94 18.27
CA LEU A 224 -19.56 19.96 17.20
C LEU A 224 -18.10 19.98 16.72
N LEU A 225 -17.49 21.16 16.64
CA LEU A 225 -16.08 21.33 16.26
C LEU A 225 -15.14 20.66 17.27
N ILE A 226 -15.39 20.84 18.58
CA ILE A 226 -14.60 20.19 19.64
C ILE A 226 -14.67 18.66 19.51
N ILE A 227 -15.85 18.10 19.28
CA ILE A 227 -16.02 16.66 19.06
C ILE A 227 -15.23 16.20 17.82
N THR A 228 -15.25 17.01 16.76
CA THR A 228 -14.52 16.73 15.51
C THR A 228 -13.02 16.72 15.75
N LEU A 229 -12.48 17.74 16.45
CA LEU A 229 -11.07 17.83 16.81
C LEU A 229 -10.64 16.65 17.68
N TYR A 230 -11.41 16.32 18.71
CA TYR A 230 -11.11 15.19 19.58
C TYR A 230 -11.03 13.87 18.80
N ARG A 231 -12.00 13.60 17.91
CA ARG A 231 -12.00 12.34 17.14
C ARG A 231 -10.90 12.31 16.07
N SER A 232 -10.67 13.42 15.38
CA SER A 232 -9.69 13.51 14.28
C SER A 232 -8.24 13.60 14.75
N ASN A 233 -7.99 13.86 16.03
CA ASN A 233 -6.65 13.82 16.63
C ASN A 233 -6.00 12.43 16.52
N VAL A 234 -6.81 11.35 16.52
CA VAL A 234 -6.33 9.98 16.31
C VAL A 234 -6.52 9.60 14.84
N PRO A 235 -5.43 9.49 14.05
CA PRO A 235 -5.53 9.15 12.63
C PRO A 235 -6.13 7.76 12.44
N SER A 236 -6.87 7.60 11.35
CA SER A 236 -7.44 6.33 10.95
C SER A 236 -6.52 5.67 9.93
N GLY A 237 -6.02 4.49 10.24
CA GLY A 237 -5.02 3.80 9.44
C GLY A 237 -5.11 2.29 9.62
N LEU A 238 -4.33 1.57 8.82
CA LEU A 238 -4.32 0.11 8.82
C LEU A 238 -3.22 -0.42 9.73
N LYS A 239 -3.51 -1.50 10.46
CA LYS A 239 -2.59 -2.12 11.40
C LYS A 239 -2.43 -3.60 11.11
N ALA A 240 -1.18 -4.06 11.03
CA ALA A 240 -0.86 -5.47 11.04
C ALA A 240 -1.08 -6.03 12.46
N GLY A 241 -2.00 -6.99 12.59
CA GLY A 241 -2.29 -7.68 13.84
C GLY A 241 -2.75 -6.79 14.99
N ASN A 242 -3.30 -5.59 14.70
CA ASN A 242 -3.68 -4.56 15.67
C ASN A 242 -2.51 -4.01 16.52
N MET A 243 -1.27 -4.36 16.19
CA MET A 243 -0.07 -3.94 16.94
C MET A 243 0.78 -2.96 16.13
N ILE A 244 1.00 -3.27 14.85
CA ILE A 244 2.01 -2.60 14.02
C ILE A 244 1.27 -1.71 12.99
N PRO A 245 1.35 -0.38 13.08
CA PRO A 245 0.73 0.51 12.10
C PRO A 245 1.46 0.42 10.77
N LEU A 246 0.76 0.04 9.70
CA LEU A 246 1.32 0.00 8.35
C LEU A 246 1.63 1.42 7.91
N SER A 247 2.92 1.74 7.86
CA SER A 247 3.41 3.11 7.68
C SER A 247 4.78 3.11 6.97
N ILE A 248 5.23 4.27 6.52
CA ILE A 248 6.58 4.39 5.98
C ILE A 248 7.65 4.06 7.04
N ALA A 249 7.34 4.28 8.32
CA ALA A 249 8.21 3.91 9.43
C ALA A 249 8.37 2.39 9.55
N THR A 250 7.31 1.61 9.35
CA THR A 250 7.42 0.14 9.31
C THR A 250 8.21 -0.35 8.12
N TYR A 251 8.03 0.27 6.95
CA TYR A 251 8.86 -0.03 5.78
C TYR A 251 10.35 0.20 6.09
N ALA A 252 10.70 1.37 6.62
CA ALA A 252 12.07 1.69 7.00
C ALA A 252 12.63 0.72 8.04
N ALA A 253 11.82 0.33 9.04
CA ALA A 253 12.23 -0.65 10.04
C ALA A 253 12.57 -2.01 9.41
N VAL A 254 11.74 -2.52 8.49
CA VAL A 254 12.00 -3.79 7.78
C VAL A 254 13.25 -3.70 6.92
N VAL A 255 13.43 -2.60 6.17
CA VAL A 255 14.63 -2.40 5.34
C VAL A 255 15.90 -2.35 6.18
N ARG A 256 15.88 -1.64 7.32
CA ARG A 256 17.02 -1.62 8.25
C ARG A 256 17.36 -3.00 8.77
N ILE A 257 16.36 -3.77 9.20
CA ILE A 257 16.56 -5.14 9.68
C ILE A 257 17.17 -6.01 8.58
N ALA A 258 16.66 -5.91 7.35
CA ALA A 258 17.20 -6.64 6.20
C ALA A 258 18.67 -6.29 5.92
N MET A 259 19.03 -5.01 5.95
CA MET A 259 20.42 -4.55 5.78
C MET A 259 21.35 -5.02 6.90
N SER A 260 20.88 -4.98 8.15
CA SER A 260 21.63 -5.51 9.29
C SER A 260 21.90 -7.01 9.15
N TYR A 261 20.89 -7.80 8.76
CA TYR A 261 21.09 -9.22 8.51
C TYR A 261 22.02 -9.49 7.33
N PHE A 262 21.89 -8.76 6.23
CA PHE A 262 22.79 -8.87 5.09
C PHE A 262 24.25 -8.59 5.49
N THR A 263 24.48 -7.54 6.27
CA THR A 263 25.82 -7.18 6.78
C THR A 263 26.37 -8.25 7.74
N ALA A 264 25.55 -8.76 8.65
CA ALA A 264 25.96 -9.82 9.58
C ALA A 264 26.32 -11.11 8.85
N PHE A 265 25.51 -11.54 7.88
CA PHE A 265 25.78 -12.76 7.11
C PHE A 265 26.99 -12.63 6.19
N THR A 266 27.25 -11.43 5.65
CA THR A 266 28.47 -11.19 4.86
C THR A 266 29.71 -11.27 5.75
N SER A 267 29.69 -10.69 6.95
CA SER A 267 30.81 -10.80 7.90
C SER A 267 31.10 -12.21 8.41
N ILE A 268 30.10 -13.11 8.40
CA ILE A 268 30.29 -14.53 8.79
C ILE A 268 30.90 -15.35 7.65
N LYS A 269 30.74 -14.90 6.40
CA LYS A 269 31.26 -15.60 5.22
C LYS A 269 32.75 -15.30 4.96
N GLU A 270 33.21 -14.10 5.35
CA GLU A 270 34.63 -13.72 5.34
C GLU A 270 35.45 -14.50 6.38
#